data_AF-A0A8T0VEY4-F1
#
_entry.id   AF-A0A8T0VEY4-F1
#
_cell.length_a   1.000
_cell.length_b   1.000
_cell.length_c   1.000
_cell.angle_alpha   90.00
_cell.angle_beta   90.00
_cell.angle_gamma   90.00
#
_symmetry.space_group_name_H-M   'P 1'
#
loop_
_entity.id
_entity.type
_entity.pdbx_description
1 polymer ?
#
loop_
_entity_poly.entity_id
_entity_poly.type
_entity_poly.pdbx_seq_one_letter_code
_entity_poly.pdbx_strand_id
1 'polypeptide(L)'
;MFRADTIDEAAEEILINCLLMEDTSTTRSLSSRDNVFYFDGWDGLGASAVLRAIARRLTASSPDDQVIHIEYCSMWESRRSLQRAVAEPLRLPDQVMELFDRQDEEDDYQGVPQGSRAGLEQVTTEIYQHVQQQMKHRFFVIIHNGSNEEVDLASLCGFALSGYSTNKGMVEFHKLSSGNNDTDRARMEEDVRRCFQRLWVLVMHNTKCDQILSAQTLDLMTQLRELIVMGAQDWDLGQLHGRLPNIRKLRITNSVVRCSTCSENELFSKMNKMEILDFSGNSANSPMKTLFGPGAISNSSCLETVIVDGSIGGLEHISFSGCSKLKNLFLGRCGISAP
;
A
#
# COMPACT_ATOMS: atom_id res chain seq x y z
N MET A 1 19.55 -0.68 13.45
CA MET A 1 18.16 -1.01 13.85
C MET A 1 17.79 -0.02 14.94
N PHE A 2 16.86 0.89 14.64
CA PHE A 2 16.33 1.86 15.60
C PHE A 2 15.19 1.20 16.38
N ARG A 3 15.01 1.58 17.65
CA ARG A 3 14.04 0.91 18.55
C ARG A 3 13.15 1.97 19.16
N ALA A 4 11.94 2.04 18.64
CA ALA A 4 10.91 2.94 19.11
C ALA A 4 9.57 2.21 19.25
N ASP A 5 8.85 2.50 20.33
CA ASP A 5 7.59 1.84 20.66
C ASP A 5 6.38 2.57 20.04
N THR A 6 6.61 3.76 19.46
CA THR A 6 5.60 4.55 18.73
C THR A 6 6.14 5.16 17.44
N ILE A 7 5.23 5.53 16.53
CA ILE A 7 5.56 6.29 15.30
C ILE A 7 6.27 7.60 15.64
N ASP A 8 5.86 8.23 16.74
CA ASP A 8 6.39 9.52 17.17
C ASP A 8 7.82 9.41 17.68
N GLU A 9 8.10 8.41 18.51
CA GLU A 9 9.45 8.08 18.98
C GLU A 9 10.35 7.66 17.81
N ALA A 10 9.85 6.84 16.88
CA ALA A 10 10.62 6.39 15.72
C ALA A 10 11.01 7.58 14.84
N ALA A 11 10.05 8.46 14.58
CA ALA A 11 10.28 9.65 13.79
C ALA A 11 11.25 10.62 14.47
N GLU A 12 11.17 10.79 15.79
CA GLU A 12 12.11 11.63 16.54
C GLU A 12 13.53 11.05 16.53
N GLU A 13 13.68 9.75 16.75
CA GLU A 13 14.98 9.08 16.73
C GLU A 13 15.64 9.13 15.35
N ILE A 14 14.90 8.87 14.27
CA ILE A 14 15.40 8.94 12.89
C ILE A 14 15.75 10.39 12.52
N LEU A 15 14.88 11.34 12.89
CA LEU A 15 15.10 12.75 12.64
C LEU A 15 16.44 13.21 13.24
N ILE A 16 16.67 12.88 14.51
CA ILE A 16 17.91 13.24 15.20
C ILE A 16 19.09 12.50 14.58
N ASN A 17 19.06 11.16 14.55
CA ASN A 17 20.24 10.35 14.27
C ASN A 17 20.64 10.28 12.79
N CYS A 18 19.69 10.39 11.87
CA CYS A 18 19.94 10.28 10.44
C CYS A 18 19.94 11.65 9.75
N LEU A 19 18.95 12.48 10.05
CA LEU A 19 18.69 13.69 9.26
C LEU A 19 19.35 14.95 9.83
N LEU A 20 19.34 15.16 11.15
CA LEU A 20 19.86 16.38 11.76
C LEU A 20 21.31 16.30 12.26
N MET A 21 21.88 15.10 12.47
CA MET A 21 23.29 14.96 12.83
C MET A 21 24.21 15.48 11.71
N GLU A 22 25.07 16.44 12.03
CA GLU A 22 26.24 16.82 11.23
C GLU A 22 27.37 15.83 11.57
N ASP A 23 27.96 15.20 10.55
CA ASP A 23 28.95 14.13 10.74
C ASP A 23 30.16 14.59 11.56
N THR A 24 30.21 14.20 12.85
CA THR A 24 31.35 14.49 13.74
C THR A 24 32.19 13.26 14.09
N SER A 25 31.91 12.08 13.52
CA SER A 25 32.63 10.85 13.87
C SER A 25 33.46 10.27 12.72
N THR A 26 34.78 10.39 12.85
CA THR A 26 35.89 9.89 12.01
C THR A 26 36.02 8.35 11.93
N THR A 27 34.93 7.59 12.09
CA THR A 27 34.97 6.12 12.07
C THR A 27 33.68 5.54 11.49
N ARG A 28 33.45 5.72 10.18
CA ARG A 28 32.59 4.81 9.42
C ARG A 28 33.42 4.08 8.36
N SER A 29 33.22 2.76 8.31
CA SER A 29 33.68 1.88 7.24
C SER A 29 33.29 2.47 5.88
N LEU A 30 34.17 2.32 4.88
CA LEU A 30 34.14 2.93 3.55
C LEU A 30 32.94 2.57 2.63
N SER A 31 31.77 2.20 3.17
CA SER A 31 30.53 1.95 2.41
C SER A 31 29.45 3.04 2.57
N SER A 32 29.70 4.07 3.40
CA SER A 32 28.71 5.10 3.80
C SER A 32 28.97 6.44 3.07
N ARG A 33 28.91 6.46 1.73
CA ARG A 33 29.18 7.68 0.93
C ARG A 33 27.94 8.39 0.39
N ASP A 34 26.74 7.89 0.70
CA ASP A 34 25.49 8.44 0.17
C ASP A 34 24.66 9.03 1.31
N ASN A 35 24.19 10.27 1.14
CA ASN A 35 23.26 10.93 2.05
C ASN A 35 21.81 10.44 1.86
N VAL A 36 21.64 9.23 1.31
CA VAL A 36 20.36 8.59 1.04
C VAL A 36 20.15 7.49 2.06
N PHE A 37 19.10 7.61 2.86
CA PHE A 37 18.71 6.63 3.87
C PHE A 37 17.51 5.84 3.38
N TYR A 38 17.65 4.52 3.30
CA TYR A 38 16.51 3.65 3.04
C TYR A 38 15.86 3.25 4.36
N PHE A 39 14.55 3.52 4.47
CA PHE A 39 13.75 3.14 5.62
C PHE A 39 12.81 2.01 5.24
N ASP A 40 13.16 0.81 5.71
CA ASP A 40 12.24 -0.32 5.75
C ASP A 40 11.45 -0.22 7.05
N GLY A 41 10.13 -0.19 6.97
CA GLY A 41 9.27 -0.13 8.14
C GLY A 41 9.29 -1.44 8.92
N TRP A 42 8.21 -1.70 9.63
CA TRP A 42 7.99 -3.01 10.24
C TRP A 42 7.49 -3.98 9.16
N ASP A 43 8.38 -4.54 8.32
CA ASP A 43 8.05 -5.39 7.17
C ASP A 43 7.04 -4.73 6.20
N GLY A 44 7.24 -3.44 5.91
CA GLY A 44 6.31 -2.64 5.08
C GLY A 44 5.11 -2.02 5.83
N LEU A 45 5.00 -2.20 7.15
CA LEU A 45 3.98 -1.55 7.97
C LEU A 45 4.56 -0.32 8.70
N GLY A 46 3.79 0.77 8.73
CA GLY A 46 4.12 1.98 9.49
C GLY A 46 5.19 2.89 8.86
N ALA A 47 5.88 2.46 7.81
CA ALA A 47 6.94 3.23 7.17
C ALA A 47 6.46 4.59 6.66
N SER A 48 5.38 4.61 5.87
CA SER A 48 4.79 5.85 5.40
C SER A 48 4.27 6.75 6.55
N ALA A 49 3.82 6.16 7.66
CA ALA A 49 3.37 6.93 8.81
C ALA A 49 4.53 7.62 9.54
N VAL A 50 5.66 6.92 9.70
CA VAL A 50 6.91 7.45 10.25
C VAL A 50 7.48 8.53 9.34
N LEU A 51 7.59 8.27 8.03
CA LEU A 51 8.08 9.25 7.05
C LEU A 51 7.23 10.53 7.05
N ARG A 52 5.91 10.40 7.12
CA ARG A 52 5.00 11.56 7.25
C ARG A 52 5.21 12.32 8.55
N ALA A 53 5.42 11.61 9.66
CA ALA A 53 5.70 12.22 10.95
C ALA A 53 7.06 12.94 10.96
N ILE A 54 8.06 12.42 10.25
CA ILE A 54 9.37 13.05 10.07
C ILE A 54 9.25 14.31 9.20
N ALA A 55 8.56 14.24 8.07
CA ALA A 55 8.38 15.40 7.18
C ALA A 55 7.70 16.57 7.91
N ARG A 56 6.67 16.28 8.72
CA ARG A 56 6.01 17.28 9.57
C ARG A 56 6.96 17.90 10.59
N ARG A 57 7.76 17.08 11.28
CA ARG A 57 8.73 17.57 12.27
C ARG A 57 9.83 18.40 11.62
N LEU A 58 10.38 17.97 10.49
CA LEU A 58 11.39 18.71 9.74
C LEU A 58 10.92 20.11 9.35
N THR A 59 9.70 20.17 8.79
CA THR A 59 9.07 21.43 8.38
C THR A 59 8.87 22.37 9.59
N ALA A 60 8.62 21.81 10.77
CA ALA A 60 8.45 22.59 12.01
C ALA A 60 9.78 22.98 12.67
N SER A 61 10.82 22.14 12.58
CA SER A 61 12.09 22.31 13.30
C SER A 61 13.07 23.26 12.61
N SER A 62 13.01 23.36 11.28
CA SER A 62 13.93 24.18 10.51
C SER A 62 13.21 24.87 9.35
N PRO A 63 12.63 26.05 9.58
CA PRO A 63 11.83 26.76 8.59
C PRO A 63 12.64 27.22 7.36
N ASP A 64 13.96 27.39 7.52
CA ASP A 64 14.88 27.81 6.46
C ASP A 64 15.31 26.65 5.56
N ASP A 65 15.13 25.38 6.01
CA ASP A 65 15.40 24.21 5.19
C ASP A 65 14.20 23.85 4.32
N GLN A 66 14.47 23.46 3.08
CA GLN A 66 13.42 23.05 2.17
C GLN A 66 13.12 21.55 2.30
N VAL A 67 11.90 21.20 2.67
CA VAL A 67 11.45 19.80 2.73
C VAL A 67 10.66 19.47 1.46
N ILE A 68 11.26 18.68 0.58
CA ILE A 68 10.59 18.07 -0.57
C ILE A 68 10.00 16.75 -0.09
N HIS A 69 8.75 16.80 0.35
CA HIS A 69 8.02 15.61 0.78
C HIS A 69 7.10 15.14 -0.34
N ILE A 70 7.46 14.01 -0.96
CA ILE A 70 6.70 13.38 -2.02
C ILE A 70 5.92 12.24 -1.39
N GLU A 71 4.69 12.54 -0.96
CA GLU A 71 3.72 11.54 -0.52
C GLU A 71 3.21 10.76 -1.72
N TYR A 72 3.43 9.44 -1.74
CA TYR A 72 2.93 8.62 -2.84
C TYR A 72 1.49 8.18 -2.65
N CYS A 73 0.72 8.50 -3.67
CA CYS A 73 -0.60 7.97 -3.96
C CYS A 73 -0.47 6.58 -4.59
N SER A 74 -0.94 5.57 -3.87
CA SER A 74 -1.43 4.24 -4.27
C SER A 74 -0.71 3.35 -5.29
N MET A 75 0.07 3.78 -6.30
CA MET A 75 0.81 2.86 -7.20
C MET A 75 2.07 3.52 -7.77
N TRP A 76 3.25 2.96 -7.48
CA TRP A 76 4.41 3.17 -8.34
C TRP A 76 4.08 2.54 -9.69
N GLU A 77 3.65 3.36 -10.65
CA GLU A 77 3.36 2.88 -12.00
C GLU A 77 4.66 2.79 -12.79
N SER A 78 5.52 3.80 -12.75
CA SER A 78 6.77 3.80 -13.52
C SER A 78 7.80 4.80 -13.01
N ARG A 79 9.04 4.64 -13.47
CA ARG A 79 10.13 5.61 -13.24
C ARG A 79 9.74 7.02 -13.72
N ARG A 80 8.96 7.11 -14.80
CA ARG A 80 8.44 8.39 -15.31
C ARG A 80 7.44 9.04 -14.36
N SER A 81 6.56 8.25 -13.77
CA SER A 81 5.58 8.74 -12.79
C SER A 81 6.27 9.31 -11.55
N LEU A 82 7.44 8.76 -11.16
CA LEU A 82 8.29 9.35 -10.12
C LEU A 82 8.85 10.71 -10.48
N GLN A 83 9.45 10.84 -11.66
CA GLN A 83 9.96 12.13 -12.07
C GLN A 83 8.86 13.19 -12.16
N ARG A 84 7.66 12.82 -12.64
CA ARG A 84 6.52 13.74 -12.73
C ARG A 84 6.05 14.19 -11.33
N ALA A 85 5.96 13.27 -10.37
CA ALA A 85 5.61 13.58 -8.98
C ALA A 85 6.68 14.38 -8.23
N VAL A 86 7.95 14.32 -8.67
CA VAL A 86 9.02 15.20 -8.19
C VAL A 86 8.91 16.60 -8.81
N ALA A 87 8.58 16.67 -10.11
CA ALA A 87 8.49 17.91 -10.85
C ALA A 87 7.36 18.83 -10.34
N GLU A 88 6.23 18.26 -9.94
CA GLU A 88 5.05 19.00 -9.46
C GLU A 88 5.32 19.85 -8.20
N PRO A 89 5.83 19.28 -7.07
CA PRO A 89 6.18 20.06 -5.88
C PRO A 89 7.31 21.07 -6.13
N LEU A 90 8.24 20.75 -7.03
CA LEU A 90 9.31 21.65 -7.43
C LEU A 90 8.81 22.79 -8.32
N ARG A 91 7.58 22.72 -8.85
CA ARG A 91 7.01 23.70 -9.77
C ARG A 91 7.93 23.94 -10.97
N LEU A 92 8.39 22.86 -11.58
CA LEU A 92 9.18 22.96 -12.80
C LEU A 92 8.37 23.68 -13.90
N PRO A 93 9.05 24.36 -14.85
CA PRO A 93 8.38 25.08 -15.92
C PRO A 93 7.44 24.19 -16.74
N ASP A 94 6.36 24.77 -17.27
CA ASP A 94 5.39 24.05 -18.12
C ASP A 94 6.07 23.31 -19.29
N GLN A 95 7.15 23.88 -19.82
CA GLN A 95 7.98 23.27 -20.86
C GLN A 95 8.53 21.89 -20.46
N VAL A 96 8.87 21.70 -19.18
CA VAL A 96 9.34 20.41 -18.65
C VAL A 96 8.17 19.45 -18.48
N MET A 97 7.01 19.96 -18.09
CA MET A 97 5.78 19.15 -18.01
C MET A 97 5.34 18.64 -19.38
N GLU A 98 5.45 19.47 -20.42
CA GLU A 98 5.20 19.13 -21.82
C GLU A 98 6.14 18.02 -22.34
N LEU A 99 7.37 17.90 -21.81
CA LEU A 99 8.28 16.80 -22.18
C LEU A 99 7.70 15.44 -21.78
N PHE A 100 7.02 15.37 -20.63
CA PHE A 100 6.36 14.13 -20.22
C PHE A 100 5.19 13.82 -21.14
N ASP A 101 4.32 14.80 -21.40
CA ASP A 101 3.11 14.60 -22.20
C ASP A 101 3.46 14.16 -23.62
N ARG A 102 4.43 14.83 -24.26
CA ARG A 102 4.93 14.44 -25.58
C ARG A 102 5.51 13.02 -25.59
N GLN A 103 6.28 12.63 -24.57
CA GLN A 103 6.83 11.27 -24.53
C GLN A 103 5.76 10.23 -24.24
N ASP A 104 4.76 10.56 -23.42
CA ASP A 104 3.64 9.67 -23.12
C ASP A 104 2.79 9.41 -24.37
N GLU A 105 2.56 10.42 -25.21
CA GLU A 105 1.89 10.28 -26.52
C GLU A 105 2.71 9.39 -27.49
N GLU A 106 4.02 9.57 -27.56
CA GLU A 106 4.91 8.73 -28.37
C GLU A 106 4.87 7.27 -27.90
N ASP A 107 4.94 7.05 -26.59
CA ASP A 107 4.90 5.73 -25.97
C ASP A 107 3.53 5.05 -26.15
N ASP A 108 2.43 5.81 -26.11
CA ASP A 108 1.08 5.31 -26.44
C ASP A 108 1.01 4.84 -27.89
N TYR A 109 1.58 5.59 -28.84
CA TYR A 109 1.64 5.20 -30.24
C TYR A 109 2.51 3.95 -30.45
N GLN A 110 3.58 3.79 -29.68
CA GLN A 110 4.43 2.59 -29.69
C GLN A 110 3.85 1.42 -28.87
N GLY A 111 2.75 1.63 -28.15
CA GLY A 111 2.11 0.61 -27.31
C GLY A 111 2.92 0.23 -26.06
N VAL A 112 3.74 1.15 -25.53
CA VAL A 112 4.53 0.92 -24.33
C VAL A 112 3.62 0.96 -23.09
N PRO A 113 3.55 -0.11 -22.29
CA PRO A 113 2.76 -0.13 -21.07
C PRO A 113 3.19 0.99 -20.11
N GLN A 114 2.23 1.67 -19.48
CA GLN A 114 2.48 2.73 -18.51
C GLN A 114 3.45 2.30 -17.41
N GLY A 115 3.34 1.02 -16.99
CA GLY A 115 4.20 0.33 -16.03
C GLY A 115 5.70 0.30 -16.36
N SER A 116 6.03 0.35 -17.66
CA SER A 116 7.37 0.12 -18.19
C SER A 116 8.05 1.41 -18.68
N ARG A 117 7.38 2.55 -18.54
CA ARG A 117 7.86 3.85 -19.01
C ARG A 117 9.11 4.29 -18.26
N ALA A 118 10.21 4.44 -18.99
CA ALA A 118 11.47 4.91 -18.43
C ALA A 118 11.39 6.40 -18.06
N GLY A 119 12.19 6.80 -17.07
CA GLY A 119 12.44 8.20 -16.78
C GLY A 119 13.12 8.89 -17.96
N LEU A 120 12.89 10.20 -18.08
CA LEU A 120 13.45 11.06 -19.11
C LEU A 120 14.72 11.72 -18.59
N GLU A 121 15.84 11.48 -19.27
CA GLU A 121 17.14 12.08 -18.92
C GLU A 121 17.12 13.61 -19.02
N GLN A 122 16.37 14.14 -20.00
CA GLN A 122 16.15 15.58 -20.14
C GLN A 122 15.50 16.16 -18.88
N VAL A 123 14.47 15.48 -18.35
CA VAL A 123 13.81 15.93 -17.12
C VAL A 123 14.71 15.77 -15.90
N THR A 124 15.50 14.69 -15.80
CA THR A 124 16.53 14.56 -14.75
C THR A 124 17.45 15.77 -14.72
N THR A 125 17.89 16.22 -15.89
CA THR A 125 18.80 17.36 -16.04
C THR A 125 18.11 18.66 -15.61
N GLU A 126 16.86 18.88 -16.00
CA GLU A 126 16.07 20.05 -15.59
C GLU A 126 15.83 20.06 -14.08
N ILE A 127 15.49 18.92 -13.46
CA ILE A 127 15.34 18.82 -12.01
C ILE A 127 16.67 19.18 -11.32
N TYR A 128 17.78 18.59 -11.77
CA TYR A 128 19.10 18.88 -11.20
C TYR A 128 19.42 20.38 -11.28
N GLN A 129 19.27 21.00 -12.45
CA GLN A 129 19.54 22.43 -12.63
C GLN A 129 18.62 23.29 -11.78
N HIS A 130 17.33 22.98 -11.73
CA HIS A 130 16.35 23.70 -10.94
C HIS A 130 16.68 23.64 -9.44
N VAL A 131 16.98 22.44 -8.91
CA VAL A 131 17.38 22.25 -7.51
C VAL A 131 18.65 23.04 -7.19
N GLN A 132 19.67 22.99 -8.05
CA GLN A 132 20.92 23.74 -7.84
C GLN A 132 20.72 25.27 -7.87
N GLN A 133 19.79 25.77 -8.68
CA GLN A 133 19.56 27.21 -8.84
C GLN A 133 18.63 27.79 -7.78
N GLN A 134 17.60 27.03 -7.39
CA GLN A 134 16.55 27.50 -6.47
C GLN A 134 16.83 27.16 -5.02
N MET A 135 17.49 26.03 -4.74
CA MET A 135 17.76 25.59 -3.37
C MET A 135 19.11 26.14 -2.90
N LYS A 136 19.07 27.35 -2.34
CA LYS A 136 20.24 28.03 -1.75
C LYS A 136 20.58 27.53 -0.35
N HIS A 137 19.64 26.83 0.27
CA HIS A 137 19.75 26.26 1.61
C HIS A 137 19.61 24.74 1.55
N ARG A 138 19.91 24.10 2.68
CA ARG A 138 19.86 22.66 2.83
C ARG A 138 18.45 22.15 2.55
N PHE A 139 18.34 21.06 1.81
CA PHE A 139 17.06 20.43 1.53
C PHE A 139 17.01 18.97 1.95
N PHE A 140 15.81 18.52 2.27
CA PHE A 140 15.48 17.15 2.58
C PHE A 140 14.54 16.60 1.52
N VAL A 141 14.85 15.43 0.99
CA VAL A 141 13.95 14.70 0.10
C VAL A 141 13.38 13.52 0.85
N ILE A 142 12.06 13.42 0.97
CA ILE A 142 11.38 12.27 1.57
C ILE A 142 10.48 11.65 0.51
N ILE A 143 10.79 10.43 0.12
CA ILE A 143 10.06 9.67 -0.91
C ILE A 143 9.48 8.41 -0.31
N HIS A 144 8.18 8.24 -0.51
CA HIS A 144 7.46 7.02 -0.17
C HIS A 144 7.52 6.10 -1.40
N ASN A 145 8.46 5.17 -1.45
CA ASN A 145 8.57 4.21 -2.55
C ASN A 145 7.84 2.90 -2.20
N GLY A 146 6.72 2.67 -2.89
CA GLY A 146 5.90 1.46 -2.78
C GLY A 146 6.40 0.28 -3.63
N SER A 147 7.51 0.42 -4.35
CA SER A 147 8.15 -0.66 -5.08
C SER A 147 9.20 -1.37 -4.23
N ASN A 148 9.60 -2.57 -4.66
CA ASN A 148 10.76 -3.29 -4.13
C ASN A 148 12.06 -2.94 -4.87
N GLU A 149 12.02 -1.99 -5.81
CA GLU A 149 13.21 -1.52 -6.52
C GLU A 149 13.89 -0.41 -5.73
N GLU A 150 15.22 -0.48 -5.67
CA GLU A 150 16.03 0.60 -5.11
C GLU A 150 15.97 1.79 -6.07
N VAL A 151 15.67 2.97 -5.53
CA VAL A 151 15.54 4.19 -6.32
C VAL A 151 16.77 5.05 -6.13
N ASP A 152 17.61 5.08 -7.16
CA ASP A 152 18.72 6.03 -7.21
C ASP A 152 18.19 7.44 -7.52
N LEU A 153 18.08 8.25 -6.45
CA LEU A 153 17.59 9.62 -6.52
C LEU A 153 18.48 10.55 -7.35
N ALA A 154 19.77 10.23 -7.47
CA ALA A 154 20.70 11.04 -8.26
C ALA A 154 20.46 10.80 -9.75
N SER A 155 20.45 9.54 -10.19
CA SER A 155 20.24 9.22 -11.62
C SER A 155 18.80 9.44 -12.08
N LEU A 156 17.81 9.18 -11.23
CA LEU A 156 16.41 9.29 -11.63
C LEU A 156 15.84 10.70 -11.43
N CYS A 157 16.19 11.37 -10.33
CA CYS A 157 15.55 12.63 -9.93
C CYS A 157 16.51 13.81 -9.82
N GLY A 158 17.77 13.65 -10.24
CA GLY A 158 18.73 14.76 -10.25
C GLY A 158 19.09 15.29 -8.86
N PHE A 159 18.80 14.56 -7.78
CA PHE A 159 19.18 14.97 -6.43
C PHE A 159 20.63 14.59 -6.13
N ALA A 160 21.53 15.57 -6.15
CA ALA A 160 22.93 15.36 -5.80
C ALA A 160 23.11 15.19 -4.27
N LEU A 161 23.01 13.95 -3.81
CA LEU A 161 23.06 13.54 -2.40
C LEU A 161 24.41 12.88 -2.05
N SER A 162 25.51 13.45 -2.53
CA SER A 162 26.86 12.95 -2.22
C SER A 162 27.20 13.17 -0.75
N GLY A 163 28.05 12.33 -0.16
CA GLY A 163 28.46 12.43 1.25
C GLY A 163 29.20 13.71 1.67
N TYR A 164 29.44 14.65 0.74
CA TYR A 164 29.96 15.99 1.05
C TYR A 164 28.86 17.07 1.09
N SER A 165 27.65 16.71 0.67
CA SER A 165 26.47 17.56 0.72
C SER A 165 25.90 17.58 2.13
N THR A 166 25.25 18.67 2.51
CA THR A 166 24.42 18.69 3.72
C THR A 166 22.98 18.25 3.42
N ASN A 167 22.63 18.09 2.14
CA ASN A 167 21.32 17.62 1.69
C ASN A 167 21.19 16.12 1.95
N LYS A 168 20.01 15.71 2.44
CA LYS A 168 19.75 14.31 2.79
C LYS A 168 18.45 13.82 2.17
N GLY A 169 18.46 12.58 1.70
CA GLY A 169 17.31 11.90 1.15
C GLY A 169 16.89 10.75 2.06
N MET A 170 15.59 10.51 2.18
CA MET A 170 15.05 9.32 2.82
C MET A 170 14.01 8.67 1.93
N VAL A 171 14.16 7.38 1.70
CA VAL A 171 13.34 6.61 0.77
C VAL A 171 12.76 5.41 1.50
N GLU A 172 11.43 5.25 1.45
CA GLU A 172 10.79 4.01 1.90
C GLU A 172 11.28 2.84 1.04
N PHE A 173 11.65 1.70 1.63
CA PHE A 173 12.09 0.55 0.86
C PHE A 173 11.48 -0.73 1.42
N HIS A 174 10.74 -1.44 0.57
CA HIS A 174 10.15 -2.73 0.92
C HIS A 174 11.16 -3.84 0.59
N LYS A 175 12.08 -4.16 1.51
CA LYS A 175 12.94 -5.32 1.34
C LYS A 175 12.26 -6.53 1.96
N LEU A 176 11.75 -7.45 1.13
CA LEU A 176 11.55 -8.83 1.58
C LEU A 176 12.94 -9.43 1.86
N SER A 177 13.51 -9.19 3.05
CA SER A 177 14.79 -9.79 3.43
C SER A 177 14.72 -10.48 4.78
N SER A 178 14.62 -11.80 4.67
CA SER A 178 15.14 -12.79 5.62
C SER A 178 16.43 -12.31 6.29
N GLY A 179 16.35 -11.89 7.55
CA GLY A 179 17.48 -11.54 8.41
C GLY A 179 17.54 -12.45 9.64
N ASN A 180 18.65 -13.18 9.79
CA ASN A 180 18.90 -14.15 10.86
C ASN A 180 19.19 -13.43 12.18
N ASN A 181 18.25 -13.47 13.14
CA ASN A 181 18.47 -13.40 14.60
C ASN A 181 17.15 -13.79 15.30
N ASP A 182 17.07 -15.01 15.84
CA ASP A 182 15.81 -15.62 16.31
C ASP A 182 15.13 -14.88 17.48
N THR A 183 15.89 -14.13 18.29
CA THR A 183 15.36 -13.36 19.43
C THR A 183 14.72 -12.02 19.05
N ASP A 184 15.22 -11.35 18.01
CA ASP A 184 14.67 -10.07 17.52
C ASP A 184 13.44 -10.32 16.63
N ARG A 185 13.45 -11.42 15.87
CA ARG A 185 12.32 -11.90 15.08
C ARG A 185 11.08 -12.19 15.94
N ALA A 186 11.25 -12.89 17.07
CA ALA A 186 10.12 -13.27 17.92
C ALA A 186 9.42 -12.06 18.58
N ARG A 187 10.17 -11.00 18.93
CA ARG A 187 9.60 -9.76 19.49
C ARG A 187 8.94 -8.90 18.43
N MET A 188 9.56 -8.78 17.25
CA MET A 188 9.00 -8.09 16.09
C MET A 188 7.68 -8.73 15.62
N GLU A 189 7.63 -10.06 15.59
CA GLU A 189 6.42 -10.82 15.26
C GLU A 189 5.28 -10.58 16.27
N GLU A 190 5.62 -10.33 17.55
CA GLU A 190 4.65 -9.98 18.59
C GLU A 190 4.04 -8.59 18.39
N ASP A 191 4.83 -7.61 17.96
CA ASP A 191 4.35 -6.24 17.76
C ASP A 191 3.54 -6.06 16.45
N VAL A 192 3.97 -6.71 15.36
CA VAL A 192 3.15 -6.82 14.13
C VAL A 192 1.82 -7.51 14.45
N ARG A 193 1.86 -8.56 15.28
CA ARG A 193 0.66 -9.25 15.77
C ARG A 193 -0.26 -8.32 16.56
N ARG A 194 0.27 -7.50 17.46
CA ARG A 194 -0.52 -6.49 18.21
C ARG A 194 -1.11 -5.42 17.30
N CYS A 195 -0.41 -5.01 16.24
CA CYS A 195 -0.91 -4.05 15.26
C CYS A 195 -2.17 -4.58 14.57
N PHE A 196 -2.12 -5.79 14.01
CA PHE A 196 -3.29 -6.43 13.39
C PHE A 196 -4.44 -6.64 14.37
N GLN A 197 -4.15 -6.97 15.64
CA GLN A 197 -5.17 -7.11 16.68
C GLN A 197 -5.97 -5.84 16.96
N ARG A 198 -5.41 -4.66 16.70
CA ARG A 198 -6.07 -3.37 16.95
C ARG A 198 -6.72 -2.77 15.70
N LEU A 199 -6.53 -3.38 14.53
CA LEU A 199 -7.02 -2.87 13.27
C LEU A 199 -8.55 -2.92 13.21
N TRP A 200 -9.19 -1.80 12.85
CA TRP A 200 -10.65 -1.69 12.74
C TRP A 200 -11.12 -1.55 11.30
N VAL A 201 -10.30 -0.96 10.43
CA VAL A 201 -10.59 -0.76 9.01
C VAL A 201 -9.36 -1.13 8.22
N LEU A 202 -9.53 -1.96 7.19
CA LEU A 202 -8.47 -2.34 6.26
C LEU A 202 -8.99 -2.11 4.85
N VAL A 203 -8.24 -1.33 4.08
CA VAL A 203 -8.54 -1.03 2.67
C VAL A 203 -7.36 -1.46 1.83
N MET A 204 -7.62 -2.25 0.79
CA MET A 204 -6.62 -2.82 -0.11
C MET A 204 -7.06 -2.62 -1.56
N HIS A 205 -6.15 -2.12 -2.39
CA HIS A 205 -6.38 -1.87 -3.81
C HIS A 205 -5.28 -2.50 -4.64
N ASN A 206 -5.64 -3.28 -5.67
CA ASN A 206 -4.72 -3.89 -6.65
C ASN A 206 -3.51 -4.62 -6.00
N THR A 207 -3.68 -5.10 -4.77
CA THR A 207 -2.60 -5.69 -3.97
C THR A 207 -2.67 -7.22 -4.07
N LYS A 208 -1.51 -7.90 -3.99
CA LYS A 208 -1.45 -9.36 -3.82
C LYS A 208 -2.05 -9.78 -2.47
N CYS A 209 -3.35 -10.04 -2.47
CA CYS A 209 -4.12 -10.25 -1.25
C CYS A 209 -3.74 -11.52 -0.48
N ASP A 210 -3.26 -12.56 -1.14
CA ASP A 210 -2.89 -13.83 -0.50
C ASP A 210 -1.82 -13.70 0.61
N GLN A 211 -0.95 -12.69 0.53
CA GLN A 211 0.12 -12.50 1.53
C GLN A 211 -0.40 -11.77 2.77
N ILE A 212 -1.17 -10.70 2.59
CA ILE A 212 -1.66 -9.83 3.68
C ILE A 212 -2.93 -10.41 4.30
N LEU A 213 -3.83 -10.97 3.48
CA LEU A 213 -5.08 -11.61 3.89
C LEU A 213 -4.92 -13.13 3.98
N SER A 214 -3.73 -13.59 4.39
CA SER A 214 -3.51 -14.98 4.74
C SER A 214 -4.36 -15.38 5.95
N ALA A 215 -4.68 -16.66 6.07
CA ALA A 215 -5.32 -17.25 7.25
C ALA A 215 -4.70 -16.77 8.57
N GLN A 216 -3.37 -16.84 8.66
CA GLN A 216 -2.62 -16.49 9.87
C GLN A 216 -2.81 -15.02 10.25
N THR A 217 -2.75 -14.12 9.27
CA THR A 217 -2.87 -12.68 9.49
C THR A 217 -4.30 -12.28 9.82
N LEU A 218 -5.29 -12.88 9.14
CA LEU A 218 -6.72 -12.69 9.42
C LEU A 218 -7.11 -13.17 10.82
N ASP A 219 -6.46 -14.21 11.36
CA ASP A 219 -6.66 -14.67 12.74
C ASP A 219 -6.22 -13.63 13.78
N LEU A 220 -5.32 -12.71 13.41
CA LEU A 220 -4.90 -11.61 14.27
C LEU A 220 -5.88 -10.45 14.23
N MET A 221 -6.56 -10.22 13.10
CA MET A 221 -7.48 -9.10 12.84
C MET A 221 -8.85 -9.24 13.52
N THR A 222 -8.87 -9.65 14.79
CA THR A 222 -10.09 -9.96 15.53
C THR A 222 -11.00 -8.74 15.75
N GLN A 223 -10.46 -7.52 15.72
CA GLN A 223 -11.22 -6.27 15.91
C GLN A 223 -11.66 -5.61 14.60
N LEU A 224 -11.35 -6.21 13.45
CA LEU A 224 -11.66 -5.62 12.15
C LEU A 224 -13.17 -5.51 11.94
N ARG A 225 -13.62 -4.31 11.59
CA ARG A 225 -15.02 -3.96 11.34
C ARG A 225 -15.28 -3.68 9.87
N GLU A 226 -14.30 -3.17 9.15
CA GLU A 226 -14.46 -2.88 7.73
C GLU A 226 -13.27 -3.44 6.95
N LEU A 227 -13.56 -4.26 5.93
CA LEU A 227 -12.59 -4.78 4.99
C LEU A 227 -13.04 -4.39 3.60
N ILE A 228 -12.21 -3.63 2.90
CA ILE A 228 -12.44 -3.16 1.54
C ILE A 228 -11.29 -3.68 0.68
N VAL A 229 -11.59 -4.51 -0.30
CA VAL A 229 -10.63 -5.07 -1.25
C VAL A 229 -11.12 -4.71 -2.65
N MET A 230 -10.27 -4.07 -3.45
CA MET A 230 -10.59 -3.68 -4.82
C MET A 230 -9.49 -4.15 -5.76
N GLY A 231 -9.85 -4.80 -6.86
CA GLY A 231 -8.87 -5.21 -7.88
C GLY A 231 -7.90 -6.32 -7.47
N ALA A 232 -8.28 -7.19 -6.53
CA ALA A 232 -7.46 -8.34 -6.19
C ALA A 232 -7.38 -9.32 -7.37
N GLN A 233 -6.20 -9.89 -7.61
CA GLN A 233 -5.99 -10.92 -8.64
C GLN A 233 -5.75 -12.29 -7.99
N ASP A 234 -6.53 -13.27 -8.43
CA ASP A 234 -6.46 -14.67 -8.01
C ASP A 234 -6.49 -14.90 -6.49
N TRP A 235 -7.27 -14.09 -5.77
CA TRP A 235 -7.33 -14.15 -4.30
C TRP A 235 -8.18 -15.34 -3.83
N ASP A 236 -7.65 -16.12 -2.88
CA ASP A 236 -8.40 -17.20 -2.23
C ASP A 236 -9.31 -16.69 -1.11
N LEU A 237 -10.61 -16.56 -1.40
CA LEU A 237 -11.61 -16.21 -0.39
C LEU A 237 -11.75 -17.28 0.69
N GLY A 238 -11.32 -18.52 0.44
CA GLY A 238 -11.26 -19.57 1.43
C GLY A 238 -10.48 -19.19 2.69
N GLN A 239 -9.57 -18.21 2.59
CA GLN A 239 -8.86 -17.65 3.75
C GLN A 239 -9.79 -16.93 4.75
N LEU A 240 -10.94 -16.42 4.31
CA LEU A 240 -11.92 -15.76 5.18
C LEU A 240 -12.78 -16.74 6.00
N HIS A 241 -12.84 -18.01 5.60
CA HIS A 241 -13.66 -19.02 6.24
C HIS A 241 -13.35 -19.10 7.75
N GLY A 242 -14.38 -18.93 8.57
CA GLY A 242 -14.28 -19.01 10.03
C GLY A 242 -13.62 -17.80 10.71
N ARG A 243 -13.30 -16.72 9.97
CA ARG A 243 -12.55 -15.55 10.48
C ARG A 243 -13.39 -14.27 10.53
N LEU A 244 -12.78 -13.20 11.05
CA LEU A 244 -13.34 -11.85 11.15
C LEU A 244 -14.71 -11.78 11.85
N PRO A 245 -14.86 -12.27 13.09
CA PRO A 245 -16.16 -12.36 13.77
C PRO A 245 -16.81 -11.01 14.11
N ASN A 246 -16.03 -9.91 14.00
CA ASN A 246 -16.49 -8.55 14.30
C ASN A 246 -16.70 -7.68 13.05
N ILE A 247 -16.56 -8.27 11.85
CA ILE A 247 -16.76 -7.54 10.60
C ILE A 247 -18.20 -7.01 10.52
N ARG A 248 -18.34 -5.78 10.05
CA ARG A 248 -19.60 -5.08 9.78
C ARG A 248 -19.76 -4.75 8.31
N LYS A 249 -18.67 -4.35 7.63
CA LYS A 249 -18.68 -4.08 6.20
C LYS A 249 -17.61 -4.90 5.51
N LEU A 250 -18.03 -5.72 4.57
CA LEU A 250 -17.13 -6.44 3.67
C LEU A 250 -17.40 -5.97 2.25
N ARG A 251 -16.42 -5.35 1.63
CA ARG A 251 -16.48 -4.94 0.23
C ARG A 251 -15.35 -5.59 -0.52
N ILE A 252 -15.70 -6.39 -1.51
CA ILE A 252 -14.76 -7.04 -2.42
C ILE A 252 -15.26 -6.66 -3.80
N THR A 253 -14.52 -5.82 -4.51
CA THR A 253 -15.00 -5.30 -5.79
C THR A 253 -13.97 -5.41 -6.89
N ASN A 254 -14.42 -5.54 -8.14
CA ASN A 254 -13.57 -5.59 -9.33
C ASN A 254 -12.41 -6.60 -9.24
N SER A 255 -12.62 -7.72 -8.53
CA SER A 255 -11.55 -8.67 -8.18
C SER A 255 -11.74 -10.03 -8.87
N VAL A 256 -10.63 -10.70 -9.19
CA VAL A 256 -10.62 -12.11 -9.60
C VAL A 256 -10.38 -12.96 -8.36
N VAL A 257 -11.35 -13.80 -8.01
CA VAL A 257 -11.34 -14.57 -6.77
C VAL A 257 -11.53 -16.07 -7.05
N ARG A 258 -10.96 -16.89 -6.17
CA ARG A 258 -11.17 -18.33 -6.11
C ARG A 258 -11.52 -18.73 -4.68
N CYS A 259 -11.99 -19.94 -4.51
CA CYS A 259 -12.16 -20.52 -3.18
C CYS A 259 -11.71 -21.97 -3.20
N SER A 260 -10.56 -22.26 -2.60
CA SER A 260 -10.02 -23.63 -2.59
C SER A 260 -10.65 -24.52 -1.51
N THR A 261 -11.16 -23.92 -0.43
CA THR A 261 -11.62 -24.63 0.78
C THR A 261 -13.14 -24.61 0.98
N CYS A 262 -13.93 -24.15 0.01
CA CYS A 262 -15.38 -23.96 0.16
C CYS A 262 -16.13 -25.30 0.32
N SER A 263 -16.38 -25.73 1.56
CA SER A 263 -17.59 -26.46 1.91
C SER A 263 -18.79 -25.53 1.68
N GLU A 264 -19.85 -26.04 1.04
CA GLU A 264 -20.84 -25.25 0.27
C GLU A 264 -21.57 -24.10 0.98
N ASN A 265 -21.44 -23.86 2.28
CA ASN A 265 -22.17 -22.78 2.97
C ASN A 265 -21.35 -21.99 3.98
N GLU A 266 -20.05 -22.28 4.14
CA GLU A 266 -19.33 -21.89 5.35
C GLU A 266 -18.42 -20.67 5.22
N LEU A 267 -18.34 -20.07 4.03
CA LEU A 267 -17.42 -18.96 3.73
C LEU A 267 -17.56 -17.81 4.73
N PHE A 268 -18.79 -17.44 5.10
CA PHE A 268 -19.07 -16.34 6.03
C PHE A 268 -19.62 -16.82 7.39
N SER A 269 -19.40 -18.09 7.76
CA SER A 269 -20.02 -18.76 8.93
C SER A 269 -19.79 -18.09 10.31
N LYS A 270 -18.80 -17.20 10.44
CA LYS A 270 -18.50 -16.45 11.67
C LYS A 270 -18.82 -14.95 11.58
N MET A 271 -19.26 -14.46 10.44
CA MET A 271 -19.47 -13.04 10.17
C MET A 271 -20.90 -12.57 10.52
N ASN A 272 -21.43 -13.02 11.65
CA ASN A 272 -22.84 -12.77 12.03
C ASN A 272 -23.15 -11.30 12.31
N LYS A 273 -22.12 -10.48 12.59
CA LYS A 273 -22.23 -9.04 12.79
C LYS A 273 -22.13 -8.23 11.50
N MET A 274 -21.92 -8.89 10.36
CA MET A 274 -21.83 -8.21 9.06
C MET A 274 -23.17 -7.56 8.74
N GLU A 275 -23.14 -6.28 8.37
CA GLU A 275 -24.28 -5.43 8.04
C GLU A 275 -24.34 -5.18 6.52
N ILE A 276 -23.17 -5.08 5.87
CA ILE A 276 -23.05 -4.80 4.44
C ILE A 276 -22.08 -5.78 3.79
N LEU A 277 -22.54 -6.43 2.71
CA LEU A 277 -21.71 -7.18 1.77
C LEU A 277 -21.80 -6.53 0.39
N ASP A 278 -20.66 -6.07 -0.13
CA ASP A 278 -20.52 -5.65 -1.52
C ASP A 278 -19.58 -6.62 -2.23
N PHE A 279 -20.08 -7.28 -3.26
CA PHE A 279 -19.38 -8.28 -4.06
C PHE A 279 -19.47 -7.95 -5.56
N SER A 280 -19.54 -6.67 -5.90
CA SER A 280 -19.73 -6.18 -7.27
C SER A 280 -18.48 -6.30 -8.14
N GLY A 281 -18.66 -6.53 -9.44
CA GLY A 281 -17.58 -6.56 -10.44
C GLY A 281 -16.59 -7.72 -10.29
N ASN A 282 -16.90 -8.72 -9.46
CA ASN A 282 -15.98 -9.83 -9.22
C ASN A 282 -16.11 -10.94 -10.26
N SER A 283 -14.99 -11.55 -10.62
CA SER A 283 -14.93 -12.76 -11.41
C SER A 283 -14.58 -13.96 -10.54
N ALA A 284 -15.45 -14.96 -10.47
CA ALA A 284 -15.19 -16.16 -9.70
C ALA A 284 -14.59 -17.26 -10.60
N ASN A 285 -13.42 -17.75 -10.22
CA ASN A 285 -12.76 -18.87 -10.88
C ASN A 285 -13.16 -20.21 -10.23
N SER A 286 -13.15 -21.27 -11.03
CA SER A 286 -13.37 -22.64 -10.55
C SER A 286 -12.37 -22.97 -9.41
N PRO A 287 -12.83 -23.50 -8.25
CA PRO A 287 -14.12 -24.17 -8.05
C PRO A 287 -15.22 -23.33 -7.36
N MET A 288 -15.08 -22.00 -7.24
CA MET A 288 -16.08 -21.18 -6.56
C MET A 288 -17.35 -21.03 -7.40
N LYS A 289 -18.37 -21.82 -7.06
CA LYS A 289 -19.68 -21.81 -7.73
C LYS A 289 -20.81 -21.18 -6.93
N THR A 290 -20.59 -20.98 -5.64
CA THR A 290 -21.67 -20.57 -4.74
C THR A 290 -21.27 -19.39 -3.87
N LEU A 291 -22.24 -18.51 -3.59
CA LEU A 291 -22.10 -17.40 -2.66
C LEU A 291 -23.25 -17.46 -1.64
N PHE A 292 -22.94 -17.95 -0.45
CA PHE A 292 -23.91 -18.08 0.64
C PHE A 292 -23.66 -17.04 1.72
N GLY A 293 -24.73 -16.40 2.18
CA GLY A 293 -24.68 -15.47 3.30
C GLY A 293 -24.34 -16.13 4.64
N PRO A 294 -23.90 -15.35 5.65
CA PRO A 294 -23.67 -15.85 7.01
C PRO A 294 -24.94 -16.46 7.66
N GLY A 295 -26.12 -16.13 7.12
CA GLY A 295 -27.41 -16.68 7.53
C GLY A 295 -27.61 -18.17 7.22
N ALA A 296 -26.85 -18.73 6.27
CA ALA A 296 -27.06 -20.10 5.81
C ALA A 296 -26.85 -21.16 6.92
N ILE A 297 -26.03 -20.84 7.92
CA ILE A 297 -25.69 -21.72 9.03
C ILE A 297 -26.21 -21.18 10.38
N SER A 298 -26.46 -19.87 10.47
CA SER A 298 -26.91 -19.23 11.70
C SER A 298 -28.08 -18.29 11.44
N ASN A 299 -29.21 -18.53 12.11
CA ASN A 299 -30.42 -17.70 11.98
C ASN A 299 -30.28 -16.29 12.60
N SER A 300 -29.06 -15.86 12.96
CA SER A 300 -28.77 -14.66 13.74
C SER A 300 -27.93 -13.60 13.01
N SER A 301 -27.97 -13.59 11.67
CA SER A 301 -27.26 -12.61 10.85
C SER A 301 -27.76 -11.17 11.02
N CYS A 302 -26.82 -10.22 11.11
CA CYS A 302 -27.05 -8.77 11.05
C CYS A 302 -27.07 -8.20 9.62
N LEU A 303 -26.98 -9.03 8.59
CA LEU A 303 -26.78 -8.58 7.22
C LEU A 303 -28.02 -7.82 6.74
N GLU A 304 -27.84 -6.55 6.39
CA GLU A 304 -28.93 -5.65 5.99
C GLU A 304 -28.90 -5.36 4.48
N THR A 305 -27.69 -5.28 3.91
CA THR A 305 -27.49 -4.92 2.50
C THR A 305 -26.52 -5.87 1.82
N VAL A 306 -26.94 -6.39 0.66
CA VAL A 306 -26.11 -7.19 -0.23
C VAL A 306 -26.11 -6.55 -1.61
N ILE A 307 -24.92 -6.37 -2.17
CA ILE A 307 -24.71 -5.87 -3.54
C ILE A 307 -23.91 -6.92 -4.29
N VAL A 308 -24.50 -7.47 -5.35
CA VAL A 308 -23.84 -8.34 -6.32
C VAL A 308 -24.23 -7.81 -7.70
N ASP A 309 -23.50 -6.81 -8.19
CA ASP A 309 -23.69 -6.25 -9.54
C ASP A 309 -22.46 -6.48 -10.40
N GLY A 310 -22.64 -6.91 -11.65
CA GLY A 310 -21.54 -7.10 -12.61
C GLY A 310 -20.58 -8.23 -12.27
N SER A 311 -20.98 -9.17 -11.41
CA SER A 311 -20.19 -10.37 -11.13
C SER A 311 -20.31 -11.37 -12.28
N ILE A 312 -19.19 -11.74 -12.90
CA ILE A 312 -19.14 -12.48 -14.16
C ILE A 312 -18.36 -13.79 -13.94
N GLY A 313 -18.89 -14.92 -14.43
CA GLY A 313 -18.18 -16.20 -14.40
C GLY A 313 -18.20 -16.90 -13.03
N GLY A 314 -18.30 -18.24 -13.05
CA GLY A 314 -18.15 -19.13 -11.90
C GLY A 314 -19.38 -19.26 -11.01
N LEU A 315 -20.02 -18.16 -10.59
CA LEU A 315 -21.14 -18.21 -9.62
C LEU A 315 -22.45 -18.71 -10.25
N GLU A 316 -22.86 -19.92 -9.86
CA GLU A 316 -24.09 -20.60 -10.28
C GLU A 316 -25.22 -20.44 -9.23
N HIS A 317 -24.88 -20.40 -7.93
CA HIS A 317 -25.87 -20.33 -6.86
C HIS A 317 -25.57 -19.20 -5.86
N ILE A 318 -26.58 -18.39 -5.57
CA ILE A 318 -26.51 -17.34 -4.55
C ILE A 318 -27.67 -17.53 -3.59
N SER A 319 -27.39 -17.59 -2.29
CA SER A 319 -28.44 -17.68 -1.28
C SER A 319 -28.06 -16.92 -0.01
N PHE A 320 -29.00 -16.11 0.45
CA PHE A 320 -28.92 -15.42 1.74
C PHE A 320 -30.04 -15.90 2.67
N SER A 321 -30.48 -17.16 2.51
CA SER A 321 -31.42 -17.79 3.44
C SER A 321 -30.91 -17.68 4.88
N GLY A 322 -31.83 -17.45 5.82
CA GLY A 322 -31.49 -17.23 7.23
C GLY A 322 -30.99 -15.81 7.58
N CYS A 323 -30.76 -14.92 6.60
CA CYS A 323 -30.47 -13.50 6.85
C CYS A 323 -31.74 -12.70 7.16
N SER A 324 -32.28 -12.88 8.37
CA SER A 324 -33.58 -12.32 8.80
C SER A 324 -33.67 -10.79 8.80
N LYS A 325 -32.53 -10.07 8.81
CA LYS A 325 -32.46 -8.61 8.79
C LYS A 325 -32.18 -8.01 7.41
N LEU A 326 -32.11 -8.85 6.36
CA LEU A 326 -31.81 -8.37 5.01
C LEU A 326 -32.94 -7.48 4.50
N LYS A 327 -32.61 -6.23 4.16
CA LYS A 327 -33.56 -5.23 3.65
C LYS A 327 -33.32 -4.94 2.18
N ASN A 328 -32.05 -4.93 1.77
CA ASN A 328 -31.63 -4.52 0.43
C ASN A 328 -30.82 -5.64 -0.23
N LEU A 329 -31.29 -6.12 -1.38
CA LEU A 329 -30.59 -7.08 -2.21
C LEU A 329 -30.53 -6.55 -3.65
N PHE A 330 -29.34 -6.17 -4.09
CA PHE A 330 -29.08 -5.68 -5.44
C PHE A 330 -28.37 -6.76 -6.24
N LEU A 331 -29.09 -7.36 -7.20
CA LEU A 331 -28.55 -8.31 -8.17
C LEU A 331 -28.61 -7.67 -9.55
N GLY A 332 -27.46 -7.40 -10.16
CA GLY A 332 -27.36 -6.75 -11.48
C GLY A 332 -26.30 -7.41 -12.35
N ARG A 333 -26.55 -7.58 -13.65
CA ARG A 333 -25.57 -8.11 -14.64
C ARG A 333 -24.79 -9.35 -14.15
N CYS A 334 -25.40 -10.21 -13.33
CA CYS A 334 -24.79 -11.47 -12.92
C CYS A 334 -25.02 -12.50 -14.02
N GLY A 335 -23.97 -13.19 -14.47
CA GLY A 335 -24.05 -14.26 -15.47
C GLY A 335 -24.71 -15.55 -14.96
N ILE A 336 -25.76 -15.44 -14.13
CA ILE A 336 -26.45 -16.56 -13.49
C ILE A 336 -27.50 -17.07 -14.48
N SER A 337 -27.34 -18.30 -14.98
CA SER A 337 -28.38 -18.98 -15.75
C SER A 337 -29.55 -19.32 -14.83
N ALA A 338 -30.75 -18.82 -15.14
CA ALA A 338 -31.97 -19.28 -14.48
C ALA A 338 -32.23 -20.77 -14.81
N PRO A 339 -32.74 -21.57 -13.85
CA PRO A 339 -33.05 -22.98 -14.07
C PRO A 339 -34.13 -23.23 -15.12
#